data_AF-A0A9D2R906-F1
#
_entry.id   AF-A0A9D2R906-F1
#
_cell.length_a   1.000
_cell.length_b   1.000
_cell.length_c   1.000
_cell.angle_alpha   90.00
_cell.angle_beta   90.00
_cell.angle_gamma   90.00
#
_symmetry.space_group_name_H-M   'P 1'
#
loop_
_entity.id
_entity.type
_entity.pdbx_description
1 polymer ?
#
loop_
_entity_poly.entity_id
_entity_poly.type
_entity_poly.pdbx_seq_one_letter_code
_entity_poly.pdbx_strand_id
1 'polypeptide(L)'
;MSITEAAKKYHERMFPGYKSKFLETDPEFIERFDNFAFDEVVNSDDLDDRTRMMAILATLIGSQSVDEFRAMVPAALNFGVTPVEVKEIHTAGVTTKSAELFNNLPPQDHFLESMADACKAVISYKGAENMLYINVANRLSVDCDCDSHPAEPEMEDLGIFASVDPVAVDQACYDAVVNSPDPGKKALIERMDSRHGIHTVEAAAQHGLGNREYEIISLDE
;
A
#
# COMPACT_ATOMS: atom_id res chain seq x y z
N MET A 1 17.28 13.34 -23.57
CA MET A 1 18.44 12.43 -23.75
C MET A 1 17.96 11.35 -24.73
N SER A 2 18.45 10.12 -24.74
CA SER A 2 17.80 9.03 -25.47
C SER A 2 17.62 7.86 -24.51
N ILE A 3 16.66 6.98 -24.76
CA ILE A 3 16.50 5.76 -23.94
C ILE A 3 17.82 5.00 -23.89
N THR A 4 18.29 4.66 -22.69
CA THR A 4 19.57 3.98 -22.49
C THR A 4 19.53 2.56 -23.05
N GLU A 5 20.70 2.02 -23.38
CA GLU A 5 20.80 0.64 -23.85
C GLU A 5 20.45 -0.38 -22.75
N ALA A 6 20.65 -0.03 -21.48
CA ALA A 6 20.22 -0.86 -20.35
C ALA A 6 18.69 -0.91 -20.27
N ALA A 7 18.03 0.25 -20.30
CA ALA A 7 16.57 0.35 -20.30
C ALA A 7 15.93 -0.45 -21.45
N LYS A 8 16.45 -0.30 -22.68
CA LYS A 8 15.93 -1.06 -23.86
C LYS A 8 16.06 -2.57 -23.67
N LYS A 9 17.20 -3.05 -23.18
CA LYS A 9 17.43 -4.48 -22.96
C LYS A 9 16.52 -5.04 -21.88
N TYR A 10 16.31 -4.28 -20.80
CA TYR A 10 15.44 -4.69 -19.71
C TYR A 10 13.97 -4.69 -20.14
N HIS A 11 13.51 -3.63 -20.81
CA HIS A 11 12.17 -3.55 -21.41
C HIS A 11 11.91 -4.71 -22.39
N GLU A 12 12.86 -5.02 -23.28
CA GLU A 12 12.70 -6.14 -24.24
C GLU A 12 12.60 -7.50 -23.53
N ARG A 13 13.26 -7.69 -22.38
CA ARG A 13 13.06 -8.90 -21.55
C ARG A 13 11.67 -8.94 -20.93
N MET A 14 11.14 -7.80 -20.47
CA MET A 14 9.81 -7.71 -19.88
C MET A 14 8.72 -7.93 -20.92
N PHE A 15 8.80 -7.20 -22.03
CA PHE A 15 7.77 -7.12 -23.06
C PHE A 15 8.36 -7.35 -24.47
N PRO A 16 8.75 -8.60 -24.80
CA PRO A 16 9.38 -8.88 -26.09
C PRO A 16 8.54 -8.40 -27.28
N GLY A 17 9.14 -7.59 -28.15
CA GLY A 17 8.49 -7.04 -29.35
C GLY A 17 7.38 -6.00 -29.09
N TYR A 18 7.13 -5.61 -27.83
CA TYR A 18 6.18 -4.55 -27.52
C TYR A 18 6.74 -3.18 -27.90
N LYS A 19 5.90 -2.35 -28.52
CA LYS A 19 6.24 -0.96 -28.84
C LYS A 19 5.20 -0.05 -28.19
N SER A 20 5.66 0.78 -27.27
CA SER A 20 4.83 1.77 -26.61
C SER A 20 4.30 2.79 -27.62
N LYS A 21 2.99 3.06 -27.60
CA LYS A 21 2.39 4.15 -28.39
C LYS A 21 2.90 5.52 -27.94
N PHE A 22 3.38 5.65 -26.70
CA PHE A 22 3.97 6.89 -26.21
C PHE A 22 5.27 7.26 -26.93
N LEU A 23 5.97 6.32 -27.56
CA LEU A 23 7.10 6.65 -28.45
C LEU A 23 6.68 7.55 -29.62
N GLU A 24 5.42 7.48 -30.04
CA GLU A 24 4.88 8.31 -31.11
C GLU A 24 4.20 9.57 -30.56
N THR A 25 3.45 9.45 -29.46
CA THR A 25 2.61 10.55 -28.96
C THR A 25 3.29 11.45 -27.93
N ASP A 26 4.21 10.91 -27.13
CA ASP A 26 4.95 11.64 -26.10
C ASP A 26 6.36 11.03 -25.88
N PRO A 27 7.29 11.27 -26.82
CA PRO A 27 8.62 10.67 -26.80
C PRO A 27 9.48 11.14 -25.62
N GLU A 28 9.21 12.33 -25.06
CA GLU A 28 9.96 12.83 -23.90
C GLU A 28 9.54 12.11 -22.62
N PHE A 29 8.23 11.91 -22.43
CA PHE A 29 7.72 11.15 -21.29
C PHE A 29 8.28 9.74 -21.28
N ILE A 30 8.17 9.00 -22.40
CA ILE A 30 8.61 7.60 -22.44
C ILE A 30 10.12 7.48 -22.30
N GLU A 31 10.90 8.45 -22.78
CA GLU A 31 12.34 8.48 -22.57
C GLU A 31 12.69 8.55 -21.08
N ARG A 32 12.04 9.47 -20.35
CA ARG A 32 12.24 9.63 -18.91
C ARG A 32 11.75 8.42 -18.14
N PHE A 33 10.56 7.92 -18.50
CA PHE A 33 9.95 6.77 -17.85
C PHE A 33 10.80 5.50 -18.03
N ASP A 34 11.22 5.17 -19.25
CA ASP A 34 11.98 3.96 -19.52
C ASP A 34 13.35 3.98 -18.83
N ASN A 35 14.04 5.12 -18.88
CA ASN A 35 15.32 5.28 -18.20
C ASN A 35 15.16 5.15 -16.68
N PHE A 36 14.11 5.75 -16.11
CA PHE A 36 13.86 5.63 -14.68
C PHE A 36 13.47 4.20 -14.30
N ALA A 37 12.43 3.64 -14.92
CA ALA A 37 11.82 2.38 -14.52
C ALA A 37 12.67 1.15 -14.88
N PHE A 38 13.37 1.17 -16.02
CA PHE A 38 14.06 0.00 -16.57
C PHE A 38 15.59 0.10 -16.55
N ASP A 39 16.15 1.21 -16.05
CA ASP A 39 17.59 1.36 -15.82
C ASP A 39 17.88 1.84 -14.39
N GLU A 40 17.39 3.01 -13.97
CA GLU A 40 17.71 3.54 -12.64
C GLU A 40 17.15 2.69 -11.51
N VAL A 41 15.84 2.40 -11.51
CA VAL A 41 15.16 1.65 -10.42
C VAL A 41 15.71 0.23 -10.31
N VAL A 42 15.86 -0.47 -11.43
CA VAL A 42 16.32 -1.88 -11.44
C VAL A 42 17.76 -2.04 -10.97
N ASN A 43 18.56 -0.97 -11.03
CA ASN A 43 19.94 -0.93 -10.57
C ASN A 43 20.13 -0.18 -9.23
N SER A 44 19.04 0.22 -8.57
CA SER A 44 19.10 1.04 -7.34
C SER A 44 19.21 0.23 -6.04
N ASP A 45 19.06 -1.09 -6.12
CA ASP A 45 19.03 -2.00 -4.98
C ASP A 45 19.69 -3.35 -5.32
N ASP A 46 19.66 -4.30 -4.38
CA ASP A 46 20.23 -5.64 -4.49
C ASP A 46 19.17 -6.74 -4.71
N LEU A 47 17.91 -6.39 -5.03
CA LEU A 47 16.86 -7.36 -5.33
C LEU A 47 17.11 -8.02 -6.70
N ASP A 48 17.14 -9.35 -6.70
CA ASP A 48 17.15 -10.11 -7.93
C ASP A 48 15.83 -9.93 -8.71
N ASP A 49 15.90 -10.08 -10.03
CA ASP A 49 14.76 -9.80 -10.90
C ASP A 49 13.50 -10.63 -10.56
N ARG A 50 13.66 -11.89 -10.12
CA ARG A 50 12.52 -12.75 -9.78
C ARG A 50 11.81 -12.19 -8.55
N THR A 51 12.56 -11.89 -7.50
CA THR A 51 12.01 -11.29 -6.27
C THR A 51 11.39 -9.92 -6.54
N ARG A 52 12.03 -9.08 -7.37
CA ARG A 52 11.48 -7.79 -7.81
C ARG A 52 10.12 -7.94 -8.49
N MET A 53 10.00 -8.89 -9.41
CA MET A 53 8.73 -9.14 -10.11
C MET A 53 7.64 -9.66 -9.16
N MET A 54 8.00 -10.51 -8.19
CA MET A 54 7.06 -10.95 -7.15
C MET A 54 6.54 -9.76 -6.32
N ALA A 55 7.43 -8.86 -5.91
CA ALA A 55 7.06 -7.65 -5.15
C ALA A 55 6.15 -6.70 -5.96
N ILE A 56 6.46 -6.51 -7.26
CA ILE A 56 5.61 -5.71 -8.16
C ILE A 56 4.22 -6.33 -8.28
N LEU A 57 4.12 -7.65 -8.54
CA LEU A 57 2.84 -8.34 -8.64
C LEU A 57 2.02 -8.23 -7.34
N ALA A 58 2.64 -8.42 -6.18
CA ALA A 58 1.98 -8.26 -4.89
C ALA A 58 1.43 -6.83 -4.69
N THR A 59 2.24 -5.82 -5.04
CA THR A 59 1.85 -4.40 -4.94
C THR A 59 0.65 -4.08 -5.83
N LEU A 60 0.66 -4.56 -7.07
CA LEU A 60 -0.43 -4.30 -8.04
C LEU A 60 -1.76 -4.94 -7.62
N ILE A 61 -1.73 -6.10 -6.94
CA ILE A 61 -2.94 -6.67 -6.33
C ILE A 61 -3.42 -5.80 -5.17
N GLY A 62 -2.50 -5.39 -4.28
CA GLY A 62 -2.83 -4.52 -3.14
C GLY A 62 -3.46 -3.19 -3.56
N SER A 63 -2.98 -2.59 -4.65
CA SER A 63 -3.52 -1.34 -5.21
C SER A 63 -4.71 -1.55 -6.17
N GLN A 64 -5.23 -2.78 -6.28
CA GLN A 64 -6.32 -3.15 -7.20
C GLN A 64 -6.07 -2.74 -8.67
N SER A 65 -4.80 -2.67 -9.07
CA SER A 65 -4.38 -2.26 -10.42
C SER A 65 -4.46 -3.46 -11.37
N VAL A 66 -5.68 -3.95 -11.62
CA VAL A 66 -5.96 -5.22 -12.32
C VAL A 66 -5.39 -5.24 -13.74
N ASP A 67 -5.51 -4.13 -14.47
CA ASP A 67 -5.00 -4.03 -15.85
C ASP A 67 -3.48 -4.13 -15.90
N GLU A 68 -2.80 -3.44 -14.99
CA GLU A 68 -1.34 -3.46 -14.89
C GLU A 68 -0.86 -4.83 -14.38
N PHE A 69 -1.55 -5.42 -13.39
CA PHE A 69 -1.27 -6.78 -12.94
C PHE A 69 -1.33 -7.78 -14.11
N ARG A 70 -2.36 -7.67 -14.95
CA ARG A 70 -2.51 -8.51 -16.14
C ARG A 70 -1.37 -8.32 -17.14
N ALA A 71 -0.92 -7.08 -17.33
CA ALA A 71 0.20 -6.76 -18.21
C ALA A 71 1.54 -7.29 -17.66
N MET A 72 1.71 -7.25 -16.33
CA MET A 72 2.95 -7.60 -15.65
C MET A 72 3.14 -9.09 -15.40
N VAL A 73 2.07 -9.90 -15.34
CA VAL A 73 2.20 -11.36 -15.16
C VAL A 73 3.09 -12.00 -16.25
N PRO A 74 2.91 -11.75 -17.56
CA PRO A 74 3.84 -12.26 -18.59
C PRO A 74 5.29 -11.82 -18.38
N ALA A 75 5.51 -10.57 -17.97
CA ALA A 75 6.85 -10.07 -17.67
C ALA A 75 7.44 -10.85 -16.49
N ALA A 76 6.71 -11.03 -15.39
CA ALA A 76 7.17 -11.82 -14.25
C ALA A 76 7.57 -13.25 -14.64
N LEU A 77 6.80 -13.91 -15.52
CA LEU A 77 7.13 -15.24 -16.04
C LEU A 77 8.44 -15.24 -16.84
N ASN A 78 8.71 -14.20 -17.64
CA ASN A 78 9.97 -14.05 -18.39
C ASN A 78 11.18 -13.91 -17.47
N PHE A 79 10.98 -13.39 -16.25
CA PHE A 79 12.01 -13.23 -15.22
C PHE A 79 12.05 -14.38 -14.20
N GLY A 80 11.38 -15.49 -14.50
CA GLY A 80 11.52 -16.74 -13.73
C GLY A 80 10.55 -16.90 -12.56
N VAL A 81 9.58 -15.99 -12.40
CA VAL A 81 8.45 -16.23 -11.49
C VAL A 81 7.62 -17.37 -12.06
N THR A 82 7.25 -18.35 -11.23
CA THR A 82 6.47 -19.50 -11.70
C THR A 82 4.96 -19.22 -11.67
N PRO A 83 4.14 -19.90 -12.48
CA PRO A 83 2.68 -19.81 -12.36
C PRO A 83 2.14 -20.25 -10.99
N VAL A 84 2.91 -21.02 -10.22
CA VAL A 84 2.55 -21.38 -8.84
C VAL A 84 2.74 -20.18 -7.93
N GLU A 85 3.90 -19.53 -8.00
CA GLU A 85 4.22 -18.32 -7.23
C GLU A 85 3.23 -17.17 -7.52
N VAL A 86 2.84 -16.96 -8.78
CA VAL A 86 1.83 -15.95 -9.13
C VAL A 86 0.50 -16.23 -8.41
N LYS A 87 0.08 -17.50 -8.33
CA LYS A 87 -1.16 -17.88 -7.62
C LYS A 87 -1.01 -17.78 -6.11
N GLU A 88 0.17 -18.09 -5.58
CA GLU A 88 0.46 -17.92 -4.16
C GLU A 88 0.42 -16.44 -3.77
N ILE A 89 1.02 -15.55 -4.57
CA ILE A 89 0.91 -14.09 -4.39
C ILE A 89 -0.56 -13.67 -4.40
N HIS A 90 -1.35 -14.14 -5.36
CA HIS A 90 -2.77 -13.79 -5.45
C HIS A 90 -3.61 -14.32 -4.28
N THR A 91 -3.28 -15.48 -3.71
CA THR A 91 -4.09 -16.15 -2.68
C THR A 91 -3.49 -16.07 -1.28
N ALA A 92 -2.42 -15.30 -1.11
CA ALA A 92 -1.60 -15.32 0.10
C ALA A 92 -1.19 -16.75 0.52
N GLY A 93 -0.83 -17.59 -0.47
CA GLY A 93 -0.32 -18.95 -0.26
C GLY A 93 -1.36 -20.01 0.07
N VAL A 94 -2.65 -19.68 0.09
CA VAL A 94 -3.68 -20.62 0.57
C VAL A 94 -4.09 -21.66 -0.48
N THR A 95 -4.11 -21.31 -1.77
CA THR A 95 -4.44 -22.28 -2.83
C THR A 95 -3.78 -21.95 -4.15
N THR A 96 -3.38 -22.99 -4.88
CA THR A 96 -2.82 -22.87 -6.24
C THR A 96 -3.83 -23.32 -7.32
N LYS A 97 -5.07 -23.62 -6.90
CA LYS A 97 -6.15 -24.03 -7.81
C LYS A 97 -6.87 -22.82 -8.37
N SER A 98 -6.81 -22.64 -9.68
CA SER A 98 -7.40 -21.50 -10.38
C SER A 98 -8.91 -21.33 -10.15
N ALA A 99 -9.64 -22.44 -9.95
CA ALA A 99 -11.08 -22.43 -9.72
C ALA A 99 -11.50 -21.89 -8.33
N GLU A 100 -10.56 -21.80 -7.39
CA GLU A 100 -10.83 -21.43 -5.99
C GLU A 100 -10.26 -20.04 -5.63
N LEU A 101 -9.49 -19.40 -6.54
CA LEU A 101 -8.72 -18.17 -6.26
C LEU A 101 -9.57 -17.03 -5.69
N PHE A 102 -10.76 -16.80 -6.26
CA PHE A 102 -11.61 -15.66 -5.91
C PHE A 102 -12.52 -15.89 -4.70
N ASN A 103 -12.60 -17.13 -4.20
CA ASN A 103 -13.46 -17.50 -3.07
C ASN A 103 -12.73 -17.47 -1.73
N ASN A 104 -11.50 -16.97 -1.72
CA ASN A 104 -10.58 -17.19 -0.63
C ASN A 104 -9.76 -15.93 -0.33
N LEU A 105 -10.45 -14.94 0.22
CA LEU A 105 -9.82 -13.75 0.76
C LEU A 105 -9.10 -14.11 2.08
N PRO A 106 -7.93 -13.51 2.36
CA PRO A 106 -7.26 -13.71 3.64
C PRO A 106 -8.17 -13.24 4.80
N PRO A 107 -8.00 -13.81 6.00
CA PRO A 107 -8.63 -13.28 7.20
C PRO A 107 -8.33 -11.78 7.37
N GLN A 108 -9.31 -11.04 7.89
CA GLN A 108 -9.20 -9.58 8.10
C GLN A 108 -7.91 -9.21 8.83
N ASP A 109 -7.57 -9.92 9.91
CA ASP A 109 -6.42 -9.56 10.76
C ASP A 109 -5.08 -9.75 10.04
N HIS A 110 -4.96 -10.73 9.14
CA HIS A 110 -3.73 -10.91 8.36
C HIS A 110 -3.48 -9.71 7.44
N PHE A 111 -4.53 -9.08 6.91
CA PHE A 111 -4.40 -7.86 6.13
C PHE A 111 -3.90 -6.70 7.00
N LEU A 112 -4.47 -6.52 8.19
CA LEU A 112 -4.07 -5.46 9.13
C LEU A 112 -2.63 -5.64 9.64
N GLU A 113 -2.21 -6.86 9.95
CA GLU A 113 -0.84 -7.20 10.32
C GLU A 113 0.13 -6.92 9.17
N SER A 114 -0.25 -7.29 7.94
CA SER A 114 0.56 -7.02 6.75
C SER A 114 0.74 -5.51 6.49
N MET A 115 -0.25 -4.68 6.83
CA MET A 115 -0.11 -3.22 6.76
C MET A 115 0.95 -2.71 7.74
N ALA A 116 0.96 -3.22 8.97
CA ALA A 116 1.97 -2.87 9.96
C ALA A 116 3.39 -3.31 9.51
N ASP A 117 3.51 -4.52 8.95
CA ASP A 117 4.77 -5.02 8.38
C ASP A 117 5.27 -4.15 7.20
N ALA A 118 4.35 -3.73 6.31
CA ALA A 118 4.69 -2.84 5.20
C ALA A 118 5.19 -1.47 5.70
N CYS A 119 4.52 -0.89 6.70
CA CYS A 119 4.95 0.35 7.35
C CYS A 119 6.34 0.20 7.96
N LYS A 120 6.63 -0.93 8.62
CA LYS A 120 7.95 -1.22 9.19
C LYS A 120 9.06 -1.15 8.17
N ALA A 121 8.85 -1.72 6.98
CA ALA A 121 9.85 -1.70 5.92
C ALA A 121 10.21 -0.26 5.50
N VAL A 122 9.19 0.59 5.31
CA VAL A 122 9.39 2.00 4.91
C VAL A 122 10.09 2.78 6.02
N ILE A 123 9.63 2.65 7.26
CA ILE A 123 10.21 3.35 8.42
C ILE A 123 11.67 2.93 8.62
N SER A 124 11.97 1.64 8.51
CA SER A 124 13.34 1.11 8.66
C SER A 124 14.27 1.62 7.55
N TYR A 125 13.76 1.76 6.33
CA TYR A 125 14.53 2.25 5.19
C TYR A 125 14.79 3.77 5.28
N LYS A 126 13.78 4.56 5.68
CA LYS A 126 13.89 6.03 5.76
C LYS A 126 14.55 6.52 7.04
N GLY A 127 14.52 5.73 8.11
CA GLY A 127 14.88 6.15 9.46
C GLY A 127 13.71 6.89 10.11
N ALA A 128 13.25 6.39 11.26
CA ALA A 128 12.10 6.95 11.98
C ALA A 128 12.30 8.43 12.34
N GLU A 129 13.53 8.85 12.60
CA GLU A 129 13.91 10.23 12.90
C GLU A 129 13.69 11.22 11.74
N ASN A 130 13.51 10.71 10.51
CA ASN A 130 13.29 11.50 9.31
C ASN A 130 11.81 11.58 8.92
N MET A 131 10.90 11.14 9.79
CA MET A 131 9.48 11.02 9.49
C MET A 131 8.63 11.84 10.46
N LEU A 132 7.55 12.42 9.92
CA LEU A 132 6.47 13.08 10.65
C LEU A 132 5.16 12.46 10.15
N TYR A 133 4.29 12.11 11.09
CA TYR A 133 2.99 11.51 10.80
C TYR A 133 1.90 12.53 11.10
N ILE A 134 0.96 12.65 10.17
CA ILE A 134 -0.15 13.61 10.25
C ILE A 134 -1.43 12.87 9.88
N ASN A 135 -2.37 12.82 10.82
CA ASN A 135 -3.72 12.31 10.57
C ASN A 135 -4.66 13.51 10.42
N VAL A 136 -5.34 13.58 9.29
CA VAL A 136 -6.37 14.59 9.03
C VAL A 136 -7.71 13.90 9.26
N ALA A 137 -8.25 14.04 10.46
CA ALA A 137 -9.49 13.40 10.88
C ALA A 137 -10.68 14.29 10.56
N ASN A 138 -10.89 14.54 9.27
CA ASN A 138 -12.02 15.31 8.75
C ASN A 138 -12.85 14.46 7.79
N ARG A 139 -14.10 14.85 7.58
CA ARG A 139 -15.06 14.19 6.68
C ARG A 139 -15.08 12.66 6.86
N LEU A 140 -15.14 12.24 8.12
CA LEU A 140 -14.96 10.84 8.55
C LEU A 140 -16.15 9.95 8.10
N SER A 141 -15.96 9.22 7.00
CA SER A 141 -16.91 8.24 6.48
C SER A 141 -16.67 6.84 7.05
N VAL A 142 -17.69 5.96 6.95
CA VAL A 142 -17.54 4.51 7.26
C VAL A 142 -16.78 3.75 6.16
N ASP A 143 -16.63 4.36 4.99
CA ASP A 143 -15.88 3.77 3.88
C ASP A 143 -14.42 4.22 3.90
N CYS A 144 -13.56 3.41 3.29
CA CYS A 144 -12.14 3.75 3.15
C CYS A 144 -12.01 4.98 2.24
N ASP A 145 -11.03 5.85 2.49
CA ASP A 145 -10.74 7.01 1.62
C ASP A 145 -10.39 6.63 0.17
N CYS A 146 -10.02 5.36 -0.05
CA CYS A 146 -9.80 4.82 -1.39
C CYS A 146 -11.11 4.49 -2.14
N ASP A 147 -12.27 4.55 -1.47
CA ASP A 147 -13.56 4.38 -2.15
C ASP A 147 -13.86 5.60 -3.02
N SER A 148 -14.24 5.33 -4.26
CA SER A 148 -14.62 6.35 -5.24
C SER A 148 -16.01 6.94 -5.00
N HIS A 149 -16.84 6.25 -4.20
CA HIS A 149 -18.21 6.66 -3.87
C HIS A 149 -18.51 6.44 -2.37
N PRO A 150 -17.75 7.08 -1.46
CA PRO A 150 -17.90 6.85 -0.04
C PRO A 150 -19.26 7.34 0.47
N ALA A 151 -19.79 6.70 1.51
CA ALA A 151 -20.94 7.20 2.25
C ALA A 151 -20.66 8.61 2.80
N GLU A 152 -21.72 9.42 2.95
CA GLU A 152 -21.56 10.74 3.59
C GLU A 152 -21.21 10.56 5.09
N PRO A 153 -20.35 11.44 5.65
CA PRO A 153 -20.01 11.39 7.06
C PRO A 153 -21.23 11.58 7.95
N GLU A 154 -21.31 10.79 9.00
CA GLU A 154 -22.33 10.95 10.05
C GLU A 154 -21.81 11.68 11.27
N MET A 155 -20.49 11.81 11.43
CA MET A 155 -19.83 12.48 12.54
C MET A 155 -19.08 13.74 12.11
N GLU A 156 -18.96 14.68 13.05
CA GLU A 156 -18.19 15.92 12.90
C GLU A 156 -16.67 15.66 12.81
N ASP A 157 -15.97 16.63 12.23
CA ASP A 157 -14.51 16.63 12.14
C ASP A 157 -13.86 16.64 13.53
N LEU A 158 -12.78 15.87 13.68
CA LEU A 158 -11.99 15.79 14.92
C LEU A 158 -10.71 16.65 14.86
N GLY A 159 -10.38 17.20 13.69
CA GLY A 159 -9.23 18.07 13.47
C GLY A 159 -8.02 17.34 12.90
N ILE A 160 -6.83 17.86 13.22
CA ILE A 160 -5.55 17.36 12.71
C ILE A 160 -4.70 16.91 13.89
N PHE A 161 -4.19 15.68 13.81
CA PHE A 161 -3.27 15.11 14.78
C PHE A 161 -1.89 14.98 14.13
N ALA A 162 -0.83 15.24 14.88
CA ALA A 162 0.52 15.08 14.39
C ALA A 162 1.43 14.48 15.47
N SER A 163 2.34 13.61 15.07
CA SER A 163 3.32 12.98 15.95
C SER A 163 4.56 12.53 15.18
N VAL A 164 5.67 12.38 15.89
CA VAL A 164 6.85 11.66 15.40
C VAL A 164 6.77 10.15 15.68
N ASP A 165 5.78 9.71 16.45
CA ASP A 165 5.46 8.32 16.74
C ASP A 165 4.15 7.93 16.00
N PRO A 166 4.19 7.01 15.02
CA PRO A 166 3.03 6.65 14.20
C PRO A 166 1.95 5.91 15.00
N VAL A 167 2.35 5.08 15.97
CA VAL A 167 1.40 4.33 16.80
C VAL A 167 0.65 5.29 17.72
N ALA A 168 1.35 6.28 18.27
CA ALA A 168 0.75 7.27 19.15
C ALA A 168 -0.30 8.12 18.44
N VAL A 169 -0.03 8.59 17.20
CA VAL A 169 -1.00 9.42 16.46
C VAL A 169 -2.22 8.63 16.00
N ASP A 170 -2.04 7.37 15.58
CA ASP A 170 -3.16 6.51 15.19
C ASP A 170 -4.01 6.13 16.40
N GLN A 171 -3.38 5.81 17.53
CA GLN A 171 -4.10 5.54 18.78
C GLN A 171 -4.89 6.78 19.25
N ALA A 172 -4.28 7.97 19.21
CA ALA A 172 -4.95 9.23 19.56
C ALA A 172 -6.16 9.50 18.67
N CYS A 173 -6.02 9.28 17.36
CA CYS A 173 -7.11 9.49 16.40
C CYS A 173 -8.25 8.48 16.60
N TYR A 174 -7.93 7.19 16.83
CA TYR A 174 -8.91 6.16 17.17
C TYR A 174 -9.67 6.52 18.44
N ASP A 175 -8.95 6.89 19.49
CA ASP A 175 -9.54 7.24 20.79
C ASP A 175 -10.39 8.52 20.69
N ALA A 176 -10.01 9.49 19.85
CA ALA A 176 -10.81 10.68 19.59
C ALA A 176 -12.18 10.34 18.98
N VAL A 177 -12.23 9.38 18.03
CA VAL A 177 -13.51 8.86 17.50
C VAL A 177 -14.31 8.20 18.62
N VAL A 178 -13.71 7.25 19.34
CA VAL A 178 -14.40 6.47 20.38
C VAL A 178 -14.93 7.36 21.51
N ASN A 179 -14.16 8.38 21.92
CA ASN A 179 -14.50 9.26 23.02
C ASN A 179 -15.26 10.53 22.59
N SER A 180 -15.47 10.76 21.30
CA SER A 180 -16.20 11.93 20.80
C SER A 180 -17.58 12.07 21.45
N PRO A 181 -18.03 13.27 21.84
CA PRO A 181 -19.38 13.46 22.37
C PRO A 181 -20.47 13.37 21.29
N ASP A 182 -20.09 13.36 20.01
CA ASP A 182 -21.00 13.35 18.88
C ASP A 182 -21.75 12.01 18.76
N PRO A 183 -23.10 11.98 18.78
CA PRO A 183 -23.85 10.76 18.55
C PRO A 183 -23.64 10.14 17.16
N GLY A 184 -23.19 10.91 16.17
CA GLY A 184 -22.88 10.48 14.81
C GLY A 184 -21.74 9.47 14.69
N LYS A 185 -20.87 9.37 15.71
CA LYS A 185 -19.74 8.44 15.74
C LYS A 185 -20.12 6.96 15.69
N LYS A 186 -21.39 6.61 15.98
CA LYS A 186 -21.84 5.23 16.18
C LYS A 186 -21.58 4.36 14.95
N ALA A 187 -21.92 4.85 13.77
CA ALA A 187 -21.74 4.11 12.52
C ALA A 187 -20.26 3.82 12.26
N LEU A 188 -19.38 4.81 12.53
CA LEU A 188 -17.94 4.65 12.37
C LEU A 188 -17.35 3.68 13.40
N ILE A 189 -17.77 3.73 14.66
CA ILE A 189 -17.34 2.76 15.69
C ILE A 189 -17.75 1.35 15.30
N GLU A 190 -19.02 1.14 14.91
CA GLU A 190 -19.50 -0.19 14.48
C GLU A 190 -18.68 -0.70 13.28
N ARG A 191 -18.37 0.18 12.34
CA ARG A 191 -17.53 -0.13 11.20
C ARG A 191 -16.12 -0.55 11.62
N MET A 192 -15.46 0.26 12.46
CA MET A 192 -14.13 -0.01 12.98
C MET A 192 -14.09 -1.35 13.74
N ASP A 193 -15.08 -1.61 14.59
CA ASP A 193 -15.18 -2.86 15.35
C ASP A 193 -15.41 -4.06 14.43
N SER A 194 -16.32 -3.96 13.45
CA SER A 194 -16.61 -5.05 12.50
C SER A 194 -15.43 -5.43 11.61
N ARG A 195 -14.43 -4.54 11.49
CA ARG A 195 -13.21 -4.72 10.71
C ARG A 195 -11.96 -4.83 11.58
N HIS A 196 -12.13 -4.90 12.90
CA HIS A 196 -11.04 -4.96 13.88
C HIS A 196 -10.01 -3.82 13.72
N GLY A 197 -10.46 -2.61 13.37
CA GLY A 197 -9.58 -1.51 12.92
C GLY A 197 -8.42 -1.18 13.88
N ILE A 198 -8.64 -1.31 15.19
CA ILE A 198 -7.59 -1.08 16.21
C ILE A 198 -6.42 -2.06 16.09
N HIS A 199 -6.64 -3.26 15.56
CA HIS A 199 -5.63 -4.33 15.49
C HIS A 199 -4.41 -3.92 14.67
N THR A 200 -4.57 -3.05 13.66
CA THR A 200 -3.42 -2.49 12.90
C THR A 200 -2.47 -1.72 13.81
N VAL A 201 -3.01 -0.90 14.71
CA VAL A 201 -2.24 -0.09 15.66
C VAL A 201 -1.57 -0.99 16.70
N GLU A 202 -2.26 -2.05 17.13
CA GLU A 202 -1.73 -3.03 18.06
C GLU A 202 -0.59 -3.85 17.45
N ALA A 203 -0.75 -4.31 16.20
CA ALA A 203 0.29 -4.99 15.45
C ALA A 203 1.51 -4.08 15.23
N ALA A 204 1.30 -2.82 14.84
CA ALA A 204 2.38 -1.84 14.69
C ALA A 204 3.17 -1.63 15.99
N ALA A 205 2.48 -1.54 17.13
CA ALA A 205 3.10 -1.47 18.45
C ALA A 205 3.92 -2.74 18.76
N GLN A 206 3.37 -3.93 18.51
CA GLN A 206 4.06 -5.22 18.69
C GLN A 206 5.32 -5.34 17.82
N HIS A 207 5.31 -4.74 16.63
CA HIS A 207 6.46 -4.68 15.73
C HIS A 207 7.53 -3.66 16.15
N GLY A 208 7.27 -2.87 17.20
CA GLY A 208 8.17 -1.85 17.74
C GLY A 208 8.18 -0.55 16.94
N LEU A 209 7.10 -0.22 16.23
CA LEU A 209 7.01 0.99 15.42
C LEU A 209 6.70 2.26 16.23
N GLY A 210 6.28 2.10 17.48
CA GLY A 210 5.86 3.20 18.32
C GLY A 210 5.14 2.73 19.58
N ASN A 211 4.59 3.68 20.33
CA ASN A 211 3.92 3.41 21.59
C ASN A 211 2.43 3.77 21.51
N ARG A 212 1.60 2.95 22.17
CA ARG A 212 0.16 3.23 22.30
C ARG A 212 -0.13 4.27 23.38
N GLU A 213 0.81 4.53 24.28
CA GLU A 213 0.67 5.61 25.26
C GLU A 213 1.01 6.96 24.62
N TYR A 214 0.17 7.95 24.84
CA TYR A 214 0.34 9.29 24.28
C TYR A 214 -0.19 10.36 25.25
N GLU A 215 0.24 11.60 25.03
CA GLU A 215 -0.29 12.80 25.68
C GLU A 215 -0.77 13.75 24.58
N ILE A 216 -1.99 14.29 24.73
CA ILE A 216 -2.51 15.30 23.81
C ILE A 216 -2.04 16.68 24.26
N ILE A 217 -1.31 17.37 23.39
CA ILE A 217 -0.94 18.77 23.54
C ILE A 217 -1.80 19.59 22.58
N SER A 218 -2.80 20.28 23.11
CA SER A 218 -3.64 21.18 22.30
C SER A 218 -2.84 22.39 21.84
N LEU A 219 -2.93 22.70 20.55
CA LEU A 219 -2.42 23.94 19.96
C LEU A 219 -3.53 24.97 19.71
N ASP A 220 -4.79 24.59 19.96
CA ASP A 220 -5.93 25.50 19.92
C ASP A 220 -5.93 26.33 21.22
N GLU A 221 -5.86 27.66 21.08
CA GLU A 221 -5.90 28.65 22.17
C GLU A 221 -7.28 28.78 22.82
#